data_AF-A0A1G3B8G8-F1
#
_entry.id   AF-A0A1G3B8G8-F1
#
_cell.length_a   1.000
_cell.length_b   1.000
_cell.length_c   1.000
_cell.angle_alpha   90.00
_cell.angle_beta   90.00
_cell.angle_gamma   90.00
#
_symmetry.space_group_name_H-M   'P 1'
#
loop_
_entity.id
_entity.type
_entity.pdbx_description
1 polymer ?
#
loop_
_entity_poly.entity_id
_entity_poly.type
_entity_poly.pdbx_seq_one_letter_code
_entity_poly.pdbx_strand_id
1 'polypeptide(L)'
;MQFADFISCAFDQLVNVAAKNHYRWGAATPIVVRAPYGGNIHGGAFHSQCIEGFFYNVPGLKIVAPATAYDAKGLLKSAIRDNDPVIYCEHKYLYRRIKDQIPEEDYIVPIGKARIAIEGSDVSIITYGAMVHTATEAAKVLKGSGVSCEIIDLRTILPLDKKSIMNSVKKTNKVVILHEQTKTGGVGAEVSALISENCFDYLDGPIIRIAAPDTPVPYSAQMEEVFIPQPKEVINAVEKLMRY
;
A
#
# COMPACT_ATOMS: atom_id res chain seq x y z
N MET A 1 -3.40 -15.69 9.84
CA MET A 1 -4.75 -15.80 9.26
C MET A 1 -4.66 -16.60 7.96
N GLN A 2 -5.67 -17.43 7.64
CA GLN A 2 -5.67 -18.18 6.37
C GLN A 2 -5.90 -17.24 5.17
N PHE A 3 -6.87 -16.34 5.31
CA PHE A 3 -7.11 -15.20 4.42
C PHE A 3 -7.37 -13.97 5.28
N ALA A 4 -6.98 -12.81 4.77
CA ALA A 4 -7.21 -11.53 5.43
C ALA A 4 -8.69 -11.27 5.70
N ASP A 5 -9.57 -11.76 4.82
CA ASP A 5 -11.03 -11.66 4.91
C ASP A 5 -11.61 -12.20 6.24
N PHE A 6 -10.91 -13.15 6.90
CA PHE A 6 -11.34 -13.74 8.17
C PHE A 6 -10.77 -13.03 9.42
N ILE A 7 -10.01 -11.95 9.23
CA ILE A 7 -9.37 -11.21 10.34
C ILE A 7 -10.38 -10.58 11.29
N SER A 8 -11.61 -10.35 10.84
CA SER A 8 -12.71 -9.80 11.64
C SER A 8 -13.01 -10.64 12.88
N CYS A 9 -12.82 -11.96 12.83
CA CYS A 9 -12.96 -12.85 13.99
C CYS A 9 -11.98 -12.52 15.14
N ALA A 10 -10.86 -11.87 14.83
CA ALA A 10 -9.84 -11.47 15.81
C ALA A 10 -9.81 -9.95 16.06
N PHE A 11 -10.80 -9.19 15.56
CA PHE A 11 -10.75 -7.73 15.59
C PHE A 11 -10.58 -7.16 17.01
N ASP A 12 -11.36 -7.66 17.98
CA ASP A 12 -11.25 -7.24 19.38
C ASP A 12 -9.86 -7.53 19.97
N GLN A 13 -9.32 -8.73 19.71
CA GLN A 13 -8.01 -9.12 20.23
C GLN A 13 -6.89 -8.29 19.62
N LEU A 14 -7.01 -7.87 18.36
CA LEU A 14 -6.01 -7.01 17.73
C LEU A 14 -6.13 -5.57 18.21
N VAL A 15 -7.35 -5.02 18.25
CA VAL A 15 -7.58 -3.59 18.49
C VAL A 15 -7.61 -3.22 19.97
N ASN A 16 -8.30 -4.01 20.80
CA ASN A 16 -8.48 -3.67 22.22
C ASN A 16 -7.41 -4.29 23.12
N VAL A 17 -6.84 -5.43 22.72
CA VAL A 17 -5.82 -6.12 23.52
C VAL A 17 -4.44 -5.84 22.97
N ALA A 18 -4.08 -6.39 21.81
CA ALA A 18 -2.71 -6.38 21.31
C ALA A 18 -2.15 -4.97 21.10
N ALA A 19 -2.87 -4.12 20.38
CA ALA A 19 -2.44 -2.75 20.04
C ALA A 19 -2.22 -1.86 21.26
N LYS A 20 -3.05 -2.04 22.30
CA LYS A 20 -3.07 -1.15 23.47
C LYS A 20 -2.23 -1.67 24.63
N ASN A 21 -1.72 -2.90 24.54
CA ASN A 21 -1.04 -3.56 25.65
C ASN A 21 0.16 -2.75 26.15
N HIS A 22 1.06 -2.34 25.24
CA HIS A 22 2.24 -1.57 25.62
C HIS A 22 1.85 -0.24 26.29
N TYR A 23 0.88 0.48 25.72
CA TYR A 23 0.38 1.73 26.31
C TYR A 23 -0.25 1.52 27.69
N ARG A 24 -0.99 0.44 27.89
CA ARG A 24 -1.78 0.18 29.12
C ARG A 24 -0.89 -0.04 30.36
N TRP A 25 0.23 -0.74 30.21
CA TRP A 25 1.07 -1.15 31.37
C TRP A 25 2.52 -1.53 31.00
N GLY A 26 3.01 -1.14 29.83
CA GLY A 26 4.42 -1.32 29.42
C GLY A 26 4.81 -2.71 28.93
N ALA A 27 3.85 -3.63 28.77
CA ALA A 27 4.12 -4.97 28.27
C ALA A 27 4.24 -5.01 26.74
N ALA A 28 5.30 -5.64 26.23
CA ALA A 28 5.46 -5.92 24.80
C ALA A 28 4.37 -6.90 24.31
N THR A 29 4.01 -6.79 23.03
CA THR A 29 3.15 -7.76 22.34
C THR A 29 3.78 -8.18 21.02
N PRO A 30 4.86 -8.99 21.06
CA PRO A 30 5.61 -9.39 19.87
C PRO A 30 4.85 -10.47 19.09
N ILE A 31 3.84 -10.05 18.32
CA ILE A 31 3.04 -10.93 17.46
C ILE A 31 3.07 -10.44 16.02
N VAL A 32 3.13 -11.38 15.08
CA VAL A 32 2.99 -11.12 13.65
C VAL A 32 1.77 -11.84 13.11
N VAL A 33 0.78 -11.06 12.67
CA VAL A 33 -0.43 -11.58 12.03
C VAL A 33 -0.24 -11.53 10.53
N ARG A 34 0.24 -12.65 9.97
CA ARG A 34 0.34 -12.83 8.52
C ARG A 34 -1.04 -13.06 7.91
N ALA A 35 -1.37 -12.29 6.87
CA ALA A 35 -2.69 -12.24 6.28
C ALA A 35 -2.59 -12.15 4.74
N PRO A 36 -2.84 -13.25 4.01
CA PRO A 36 -2.97 -13.22 2.56
C PRO A 36 -4.17 -12.36 2.16
N TYR A 37 -3.94 -11.28 1.41
CA TYR A 37 -4.95 -10.25 1.08
C TYR A 37 -4.94 -9.89 -0.43
N GLY A 38 -5.92 -9.09 -0.88
CA GLY A 38 -6.01 -8.50 -2.24
C GLY A 38 -6.36 -9.47 -3.37
N GLY A 39 -7.17 -9.09 -4.35
CA GLY A 39 -7.78 -9.93 -5.37
C GLY A 39 -6.85 -10.39 -6.50
N ASN A 40 -7.42 -10.46 -7.71
CA ASN A 40 -6.78 -10.91 -8.96
C ASN A 40 -6.48 -12.41 -8.98
N ILE A 41 -7.26 -13.17 -8.21
CA ILE A 41 -7.23 -14.64 -8.18
C ILE A 41 -8.64 -15.25 -8.28
N HIS A 42 -9.65 -14.45 -8.64
CA HIS A 42 -11.04 -14.88 -8.75
C HIS A 42 -11.60 -15.43 -7.44
N GLY A 43 -11.21 -14.81 -6.31
CA GLY A 43 -11.56 -15.24 -4.96
C GLY A 43 -12.94 -14.76 -4.48
N GLY A 44 -13.55 -13.81 -5.20
CA GLY A 44 -14.80 -13.16 -4.81
C GLY A 44 -14.70 -12.45 -3.46
N ALA A 45 -15.85 -12.18 -2.83
CA ALA A 45 -15.96 -11.29 -1.68
C ALA A 45 -15.27 -11.77 -0.37
N PHE A 46 -14.95 -13.06 -0.25
CA PHE A 46 -14.42 -13.65 0.99
C PHE A 46 -12.98 -14.16 0.87
N HIS A 47 -12.35 -13.94 -0.27
CA HIS A 47 -10.94 -14.29 -0.48
C HIS A 47 -10.25 -13.20 -1.29
N SER A 48 -10.65 -11.93 -1.18
CA SER A 48 -10.11 -10.83 -2.02
C SER A 48 -10.06 -9.48 -1.33
N GLN A 49 -10.45 -9.39 -0.06
CA GLN A 49 -10.49 -8.11 0.64
C GLN A 49 -9.08 -7.53 0.87
N CYS A 50 -9.01 -6.20 0.82
CA CYS A 50 -7.93 -5.41 1.37
C CYS A 50 -8.40 -4.86 2.74
N ILE A 51 -7.74 -5.27 3.83
CA ILE A 51 -8.21 -5.07 5.21
C ILE A 51 -7.49 -3.94 5.95
N GLU A 52 -6.49 -3.33 5.34
CA GLU A 52 -5.61 -2.35 6.00
C GLU A 52 -6.40 -1.17 6.56
N GLY A 53 -7.44 -0.70 5.87
CA GLY A 53 -8.30 0.38 6.35
C GLY A 53 -9.07 0.08 7.64
N PHE A 54 -9.32 -1.19 7.97
CA PHE A 54 -9.97 -1.56 9.24
C PHE A 54 -9.09 -1.25 10.46
N PHE A 55 -7.77 -1.27 10.27
CA PHE A 55 -6.78 -1.16 11.33
C PHE A 55 -5.94 0.11 11.23
N TYR A 56 -6.08 0.85 10.13
CA TYR A 56 -5.24 2.01 9.81
C TYR A 56 -5.31 3.12 10.88
N ASN A 57 -6.46 3.26 11.54
CA ASN A 57 -6.71 4.23 12.59
C ASN A 57 -6.56 3.63 14.01
N VAL A 58 -5.84 2.52 14.18
CA VAL A 58 -5.64 1.86 15.47
C VAL A 58 -4.20 2.09 15.96
N PRO A 59 -3.97 3.06 16.86
CA PRO A 59 -2.64 3.30 17.43
C PRO A 59 -2.10 2.08 18.18
N GLY A 60 -0.80 1.83 18.03
CA GLY A 60 -0.11 0.69 18.61
C GLY A 60 -0.04 -0.55 17.70
N LEU A 61 -0.75 -0.55 16.57
CA LEU A 61 -0.51 -1.50 15.48
C LEU A 61 0.53 -0.97 14.50
N LYS A 62 1.22 -1.90 13.83
CA LYS A 62 1.97 -1.65 12.60
C LYS A 62 1.35 -2.47 11.47
N ILE A 63 1.31 -1.92 10.26
CA ILE A 63 0.75 -2.58 9.08
C ILE A 63 1.76 -2.47 7.94
N VAL A 64 2.14 -3.61 7.36
CA VAL A 64 3.08 -3.68 6.23
C VAL A 64 2.48 -4.46 5.06
N ALA A 65 2.82 -4.05 3.84
CA ALA A 65 2.34 -4.62 2.58
C ALA A 65 3.50 -4.67 1.55
N PRO A 66 4.36 -5.70 1.59
CA PRO A 66 5.44 -5.86 0.62
C PRO A 66 4.95 -6.02 -0.82
N ALA A 67 5.68 -5.44 -1.77
CA ALA A 67 5.43 -5.59 -3.21
C ALA A 67 6.44 -6.50 -3.93
N THR A 68 7.58 -6.81 -3.30
CA THR A 68 8.69 -7.59 -3.87
C THR A 68 9.06 -8.76 -2.96
N ALA A 69 9.75 -9.77 -3.49
CA ALA A 69 10.24 -10.88 -2.67
C ALA A 69 11.36 -10.42 -1.71
N TYR A 70 12.18 -9.45 -2.12
CA TYR A 70 13.17 -8.82 -1.24
C TYR A 70 12.50 -8.14 -0.04
N ASP A 71 11.51 -7.29 -0.30
CA ASP A 71 10.77 -6.61 0.75
C ASP A 71 9.97 -7.60 1.60
N ALA A 72 9.44 -8.66 1.00
CA ALA A 72 8.71 -9.68 1.73
C ALA A 72 9.60 -10.45 2.74
N LYS A 73 10.83 -10.81 2.38
CA LYS A 73 11.76 -11.43 3.33
C LYS A 73 12.20 -10.41 4.39
N GLY A 74 12.60 -9.23 3.97
CA GLY A 74 13.15 -8.20 4.87
C GLY A 74 12.14 -7.66 5.88
N LEU A 75 10.93 -7.32 5.44
CA LEU A 75 9.87 -6.80 6.32
C LEU A 75 9.34 -7.87 7.26
N LEU A 76 9.23 -9.14 6.82
CA LEU A 76 8.80 -10.23 7.70
C LEU A 76 9.79 -10.43 8.85
N LYS A 77 11.10 -10.33 8.55
CA LYS A 77 12.14 -10.41 9.58
C LYS A 77 12.09 -9.22 10.53
N SER A 78 11.88 -8.01 10.02
CA SER A 78 11.63 -6.84 10.88
C SER A 78 10.41 -7.04 11.77
N ALA A 79 9.29 -7.54 11.22
CA ALA A 79 8.06 -7.76 11.95
C ALA A 79 8.22 -8.79 13.07
N ILE A 80 8.92 -9.91 12.80
CA ILE A 80 9.20 -10.94 13.82
C ILE A 80 10.09 -10.40 14.94
N ARG A 81 11.00 -9.49 14.62
CA ARG A 81 11.93 -8.87 15.58
C ARG A 81 11.33 -7.66 16.32
N ASP A 82 10.13 -7.23 15.94
CA ASP A 82 9.46 -6.07 16.53
C ASP A 82 8.76 -6.47 17.85
N ASN A 83 8.76 -5.57 18.83
CA ASN A 83 8.11 -5.79 20.13
C ASN A 83 6.61 -5.40 20.15
N ASP A 84 6.13 -4.77 19.08
CA ASP A 84 4.75 -4.34 18.89
C ASP A 84 4.03 -5.28 17.91
N PRO A 85 2.68 -5.35 17.97
CA PRO A 85 1.90 -6.19 17.07
C PRO A 85 1.97 -5.68 15.62
N VAL A 86 2.32 -6.58 14.68
CA VAL A 86 2.42 -6.27 13.25
C VAL A 86 1.40 -7.08 12.44
N ILE A 87 0.56 -6.39 11.67
CA ILE A 87 -0.26 -6.99 10.62
C ILE A 87 0.56 -7.00 9.33
N TYR A 88 0.74 -8.20 8.77
CA TYR A 88 1.59 -8.46 7.63
C TYR A 88 0.75 -8.89 6.42
N CYS A 89 0.43 -7.92 5.55
CA CYS A 89 -0.45 -8.08 4.40
C CYS A 89 0.30 -8.65 3.20
N GLU A 90 0.07 -9.94 2.90
CA GLU A 90 0.74 -10.64 1.80
C GLU A 90 -0.14 -10.67 0.57
N HIS A 91 0.19 -9.88 -0.45
CA HIS A 91 -0.65 -9.83 -1.63
C HIS A 91 -0.58 -11.15 -2.40
N LYS A 92 -1.67 -11.93 -2.38
CA LYS A 92 -1.64 -13.31 -2.86
C LYS A 92 -1.41 -13.44 -4.36
N TYR A 93 -1.83 -12.45 -5.14
CA TYR A 93 -1.49 -12.34 -6.56
C TYR A 93 0.02 -12.38 -6.82
N LEU A 94 0.83 -11.86 -5.90
CA LEU A 94 2.27 -11.73 -6.09
C LEU A 94 3.06 -13.01 -5.79
N TYR A 95 2.52 -13.93 -4.98
CA TYR A 95 3.25 -15.10 -4.46
C TYR A 95 3.99 -15.92 -5.51
N ARG A 96 3.41 -16.08 -6.71
CA ARG A 96 3.98 -16.89 -7.79
C ARG A 96 4.38 -16.08 -9.03
N ARG A 97 4.19 -14.76 -8.98
CA ARG A 97 4.41 -13.86 -10.12
C ARG A 97 5.73 -13.11 -10.02
N ILE A 98 6.08 -12.66 -8.82
CA ILE A 98 7.28 -11.86 -8.61
C ILE A 98 8.42 -12.77 -8.15
N LYS A 99 9.57 -12.62 -8.78
CA LYS A 99 10.80 -13.36 -8.46
C LYS A 99 11.94 -12.36 -8.38
N ASP A 100 12.66 -12.40 -7.27
CA ASP A 100 13.87 -11.61 -7.07
C ASP A 100 15.06 -12.53 -6.80
N GLN A 101 16.26 -12.05 -7.10
CA GLN A 101 17.46 -12.60 -6.51
C GLN A 101 17.56 -12.13 -5.07
N ILE A 102 17.48 -13.07 -4.14
CA ILE A 102 17.46 -12.77 -2.71
C ILE A 102 18.87 -12.99 -2.14
N PRO A 103 19.46 -11.99 -1.46
CA PRO A 103 20.74 -12.19 -0.81
C PRO A 103 20.68 -13.30 0.24
N GLU A 104 21.76 -14.08 0.32
CA GLU A 104 21.90 -15.16 1.31
C GLU A 104 22.12 -14.57 2.71
N GLU A 105 22.80 -13.43 2.82
CA GLU A 105 23.07 -12.77 4.10
C GLU A 105 21.80 -12.38 4.89
N ASP A 106 22.00 -12.20 6.20
CA ASP A 106 20.95 -11.66 7.07
C ASP A 106 20.72 -10.18 6.76
N TYR A 107 19.48 -9.83 6.44
CA TYR A 107 19.07 -8.45 6.28
C TYR A 107 17.65 -8.25 6.80
N ILE A 108 17.33 -6.99 7.03
CA ILE A 108 15.99 -6.51 7.37
C ILE A 108 15.61 -5.35 6.46
N VAL A 109 14.31 -5.16 6.25
CA VAL A 109 13.79 -3.94 5.63
C VAL A 109 13.04 -3.19 6.73
N PRO A 110 13.45 -1.96 7.09
CA PRO A 110 12.90 -1.26 8.23
C PRO A 110 11.42 -0.94 8.05
N ILE A 111 10.62 -1.21 9.08
CA ILE A 111 9.22 -0.78 9.15
C ILE A 111 9.17 0.75 9.24
N GLY A 112 8.21 1.36 8.56
CA GLY A 112 8.04 2.82 8.49
C GLY A 112 8.97 3.50 7.48
N LYS A 113 9.54 2.76 6.53
CA LYS A 113 10.38 3.28 5.45
C LYS A 113 9.86 2.87 4.07
N ALA A 114 9.51 3.87 3.28
CA ALA A 114 9.15 3.70 1.89
C ALA A 114 10.42 3.49 1.04
N ARG A 115 10.24 3.06 -0.22
CA ARG A 115 11.28 3.11 -1.24
C ARG A 115 10.79 3.86 -2.48
N ILE A 116 11.72 4.44 -3.20
CA ILE A 116 11.49 4.88 -4.58
C ILE A 116 11.68 3.65 -5.46
N ALA A 117 10.58 3.13 -6.01
CA ALA A 117 10.59 1.98 -6.90
C ALA A 117 11.04 2.36 -8.32
N ILE A 118 10.68 3.56 -8.76
CA ILE A 118 11.13 4.18 -10.01
C ILE A 118 11.36 5.67 -9.72
N GLU A 119 12.52 6.19 -10.08
CA GLU A 119 12.81 7.63 -10.01
C GLU A 119 12.10 8.38 -11.14
N GLY A 120 11.57 9.55 -10.83
CA GLY A 120 10.94 10.44 -11.80
C GLY A 120 10.87 11.89 -11.33
N SER A 121 10.29 12.75 -12.16
CA SER A 121 10.31 14.21 -11.98
C SER A 121 8.98 14.92 -12.20
N ASP A 122 8.01 14.31 -12.88
CA ASP A 122 6.83 15.04 -13.37
C ASP A 122 5.56 14.73 -12.57
N VAL A 123 5.49 13.53 -11.98
CA VAL A 123 4.37 13.09 -11.14
C VAL A 123 4.83 12.03 -10.14
N SER A 124 4.37 12.14 -8.89
CA SER A 124 4.52 11.12 -7.86
C SER A 124 3.33 10.18 -7.85
N ILE A 125 3.57 8.88 -8.03
CA ILE A 125 2.59 7.81 -7.86
C ILE A 125 2.89 7.10 -6.53
N ILE A 126 2.02 7.30 -5.54
CA ILE A 126 2.17 6.74 -4.19
C ILE A 126 1.29 5.49 -4.07
N THR A 127 1.89 4.34 -3.76
CA THR A 127 1.22 3.04 -3.81
C THR A 127 1.90 2.00 -2.92
N TYR A 128 1.33 0.78 -2.85
CA TYR A 128 1.85 -0.34 -2.07
C TYR A 128 1.30 -1.68 -2.59
N GLY A 129 1.86 -2.81 -2.13
CA GLY A 129 1.40 -4.14 -2.51
C GLY A 129 1.44 -4.37 -4.03
N ALA A 130 0.43 -5.05 -4.58
CA ALA A 130 0.38 -5.34 -6.02
C ALA A 130 0.29 -4.09 -6.91
N MET A 131 -0.26 -3.00 -6.37
CA MET A 131 -0.44 -1.76 -7.13
C MET A 131 0.87 -1.07 -7.49
N VAL A 132 2.00 -1.43 -6.86
CA VAL A 132 3.35 -1.01 -7.30
C VAL A 132 3.63 -1.49 -8.74
N HIS A 133 3.18 -2.70 -9.08
CA HIS A 133 3.39 -3.28 -10.41
C HIS A 133 2.44 -2.64 -11.43
N THR A 134 1.18 -2.41 -11.06
CA THR A 134 0.22 -1.64 -11.88
C THR A 134 0.75 -0.24 -12.22
N ALA A 135 1.30 0.47 -11.21
CA ALA A 135 1.93 1.77 -11.42
C ALA A 135 3.17 1.69 -12.32
N THR A 136 3.98 0.64 -12.17
CA THR A 136 5.18 0.41 -12.98
C THR A 136 4.83 0.18 -14.45
N GLU A 137 3.77 -0.57 -14.73
CA GLU A 137 3.26 -0.78 -16.09
C GLU A 137 2.76 0.52 -16.72
N ALA A 138 1.99 1.31 -15.98
CA ALA A 138 1.55 2.62 -16.43
C ALA A 138 2.73 3.58 -16.72
N ALA A 139 3.71 3.63 -15.82
CA ALA A 139 4.90 4.47 -15.96
C ALA A 139 5.73 4.10 -17.20
N LYS A 140 5.82 2.82 -17.57
CA LYS A 140 6.50 2.39 -18.81
C LYS A 140 5.83 2.97 -20.07
N VAL A 141 4.50 2.99 -20.10
CA VAL A 141 3.73 3.56 -21.22
C VAL A 141 3.91 5.08 -21.27
N LEU A 142 3.74 5.75 -20.13
CA LEU A 142 3.86 7.21 -19.99
C LEU A 142 5.26 7.73 -20.36
N LYS A 143 6.31 6.95 -20.06
CA LYS A 143 7.68 7.27 -20.48
C LYS A 143 7.81 7.35 -22.01
N GLY A 144 7.05 6.53 -22.76
CA GLY A 144 6.99 6.60 -24.22
C GLY A 144 6.40 7.92 -24.74
N SER A 145 5.56 8.56 -23.93
CA SER A 145 4.99 9.89 -24.21
C SER A 145 5.79 11.03 -23.57
N GLY A 146 6.98 10.74 -23.03
CA GLY A 146 7.87 11.74 -22.43
C GLY A 146 7.55 12.14 -20.98
N VAL A 147 6.64 11.43 -20.29
CA VAL A 147 6.28 11.73 -18.89
C VAL A 147 7.07 10.85 -17.92
N SER A 148 7.76 11.50 -16.98
CA SER A 148 8.63 10.91 -15.98
C SER A 148 7.91 10.70 -14.65
N CYS A 149 7.45 9.47 -14.39
CA CYS A 149 6.74 9.12 -13.16
C CYS A 149 7.71 8.65 -12.07
N GLU A 150 7.65 9.26 -10.89
CA GLU A 150 8.24 8.73 -9.68
C GLU A 150 7.25 7.78 -8.99
N ILE A 151 7.67 6.56 -8.65
CA ILE A 151 6.84 5.60 -7.93
C ILE A 151 7.37 5.43 -6.50
N ILE A 152 6.54 5.79 -5.52
CA ILE A 152 6.79 5.54 -4.10
C ILE A 152 6.04 4.28 -3.69
N ASP A 153 6.80 3.22 -3.37
CA ASP A 153 6.28 2.04 -2.71
C ASP A 153 6.35 2.26 -1.19
N LEU A 154 5.19 2.42 -0.56
CA LEU A 154 5.11 2.74 0.86
C LEU A 154 5.75 1.66 1.72
N ARG A 155 5.69 0.38 1.33
CA ARG A 155 6.06 -0.84 2.10
C ARG A 155 5.31 -1.00 3.43
N THR A 156 5.35 0.03 4.26
CA THR A 156 4.63 0.17 5.53
C THR A 156 3.47 1.13 5.33
N ILE A 157 2.28 0.65 5.63
CA ILE A 157 1.04 1.43 5.60
C ILE A 157 0.91 2.20 6.91
N LEU A 158 1.19 1.56 8.06
CA LEU A 158 1.16 2.20 9.37
C LEU A 158 2.43 1.80 10.17
N PRO A 159 3.27 2.74 10.60
CA PRO A 159 3.25 4.18 10.32
C PRO A 159 3.73 4.53 8.89
N LEU A 160 3.17 5.59 8.30
CA LEU A 160 3.63 6.13 7.02
C LEU A 160 5.02 6.75 7.11
N ASP A 161 5.83 6.56 6.06
CA ASP A 161 7.05 7.34 5.84
C ASP A 161 6.71 8.72 5.25
N LYS A 162 6.21 9.61 6.12
CA LYS A 162 5.78 10.97 5.75
C LYS A 162 6.90 11.74 5.03
N LYS A 163 8.16 11.55 5.44
CA LYS A 163 9.31 12.26 4.87
C LYS A 163 9.52 11.91 3.40
N SER A 164 9.51 10.62 3.08
CA SER A 164 9.69 10.15 1.69
C SER A 164 8.55 10.62 0.79
N ILE A 165 7.30 10.56 1.28
CA ILE A 165 6.12 11.10 0.58
C ILE A 165 6.30 12.59 0.29
N MET A 166 6.55 13.41 1.32
CA MET A 166 6.67 14.86 1.15
C MET A 166 7.82 15.26 0.22
N ASN A 167 8.97 14.58 0.32
CA ASN A 167 10.11 14.85 -0.57
C ASN A 167 9.77 14.56 -2.03
N SER A 168 9.05 13.47 -2.31
CA SER A 168 8.59 13.12 -3.64
C SER A 168 7.63 14.18 -4.19
N VAL A 169 6.63 14.57 -3.41
CA VAL A 169 5.66 15.60 -3.82
C VAL A 169 6.32 16.95 -4.10
N LYS A 170 7.26 17.38 -3.26
CA LYS A 170 8.00 18.64 -3.48
C LYS A 170 8.87 18.60 -4.74
N LYS A 171 9.28 17.41 -5.17
CA LYS A 171 10.07 17.22 -6.39
C LYS A 171 9.21 17.25 -7.65
N THR A 172 8.02 16.65 -7.61
CA THR A 172 7.20 16.38 -8.81
C THR A 172 5.97 17.26 -8.96
N ASN A 173 5.54 17.92 -7.89
CA ASN A 173 4.41 18.85 -7.82
C ASN A 173 3.02 18.27 -8.15
N LYS A 174 2.92 17.05 -8.67
CA LYS A 174 1.66 16.39 -9.04
C LYS A 174 1.59 15.01 -8.44
N VAL A 175 0.40 14.59 -7.98
CA VAL A 175 0.25 13.39 -7.16
C VAL A 175 -0.90 12.50 -7.63
N VAL A 176 -0.59 11.22 -7.83
CA VAL A 176 -1.55 10.13 -7.92
C VAL A 176 -1.35 9.21 -6.73
N ILE A 177 -2.44 8.86 -6.04
CA ILE A 177 -2.45 7.83 -4.99
C ILE A 177 -3.21 6.63 -5.53
N LEU A 178 -2.58 5.47 -5.52
CA LEU A 178 -3.11 4.22 -6.08
C LEU A 178 -3.13 3.13 -5.00
N HIS A 179 -4.29 2.53 -4.76
CA HIS A 179 -4.40 1.37 -3.88
C HIS A 179 -5.57 0.47 -4.28
N GLU A 180 -5.52 -0.81 -3.96
CA GLU A 180 -6.58 -1.76 -4.32
C GLU A 180 -7.80 -1.69 -3.39
N GLN A 181 -7.63 -1.27 -2.13
CA GLN A 181 -8.76 -1.09 -1.22
C GLN A 181 -9.82 -0.13 -1.80
N THR A 182 -11.07 -0.28 -1.38
CA THR A 182 -12.17 0.64 -1.68
C THR A 182 -11.80 2.10 -1.40
N LYS A 183 -12.35 3.00 -2.22
CA LYS A 183 -11.99 4.42 -2.22
C LYS A 183 -12.39 5.16 -0.94
N THR A 184 -13.55 4.83 -0.37
CA THR A 184 -14.05 5.47 0.86
C THR A 184 -13.37 4.88 2.08
N GLY A 185 -12.79 5.74 2.93
CA GLY A 185 -12.07 5.34 4.15
C GLY A 185 -10.75 4.59 3.91
N GLY A 186 -10.32 4.43 2.65
CA GLY A 186 -9.05 3.79 2.31
C GLY A 186 -7.83 4.65 2.69
N VAL A 187 -6.66 4.02 2.77
CA VAL A 187 -5.37 4.63 3.11
C VAL A 187 -5.08 5.89 2.29
N GLY A 188 -5.49 5.90 1.01
CA GLY A 188 -5.26 7.05 0.14
C GLY A 188 -5.95 8.33 0.57
N ALA A 189 -7.01 8.27 1.39
CA ALA A 189 -7.63 9.46 1.96
C ALA A 189 -6.70 10.17 2.95
N GLU A 190 -6.07 9.41 3.87
CA GLU A 190 -5.11 9.97 4.83
C GLU A 190 -3.86 10.49 4.12
N VAL A 191 -3.33 9.74 3.15
CA VAL A 191 -2.16 10.19 2.37
C VAL A 191 -2.48 11.51 1.65
N SER A 192 -3.67 11.64 1.08
CA SER A 192 -4.12 12.89 0.43
C SER A 192 -4.23 14.04 1.43
N ALA A 193 -4.81 13.82 2.61
CA ALA A 193 -4.93 14.83 3.66
C ALA A 193 -3.54 15.27 4.15
N LEU A 194 -2.66 14.33 4.47
CA LEU A 194 -1.27 14.59 4.86
C LEU A 194 -0.55 15.47 3.85
N ILE A 195 -0.65 15.15 2.56
CA ILE A 195 0.00 15.94 1.49
C ILE A 195 -0.64 17.34 1.41
N SER A 196 -1.96 17.43 1.50
CA SER A 196 -2.67 18.71 1.42
C SER A 196 -2.31 19.63 2.59
N GLU A 197 -2.12 19.08 3.79
CA GLU A 197 -1.73 19.87 4.96
C GLU A 197 -0.27 20.34 4.91
N ASN A 198 0.63 19.56 4.32
CA ASN A 198 2.09 19.76 4.47
C ASN A 198 2.80 20.17 3.17
N CYS A 199 2.16 20.02 2.02
CA CYS A 199 2.74 20.26 0.71
C CYS A 199 1.83 21.07 -0.23
N PHE A 200 0.78 21.74 0.29
CA PHE A 200 -0.18 22.49 -0.55
C PHE A 200 0.50 23.45 -1.54
N ASP A 201 1.48 24.22 -1.05
CA ASP A 201 2.19 25.23 -1.85
C ASP A 201 3.05 24.63 -2.98
N TYR A 202 3.26 23.31 -2.96
CA TYR A 202 4.00 22.59 -3.99
C TYR A 202 3.08 21.90 -5.00
N LEU A 203 1.76 21.92 -4.82
CA LEU A 203 0.84 21.20 -5.70
C LEU A 203 0.44 22.02 -6.93
N ASP A 204 0.83 21.54 -8.11
CA ASP A 204 0.45 22.12 -9.42
C ASP A 204 -0.88 21.56 -9.95
N GLY A 205 -1.66 20.88 -9.10
CA GLY A 205 -2.91 20.25 -9.48
C GLY A 205 -3.54 19.47 -8.33
N PRO A 206 -4.78 19.01 -8.50
CA PRO A 206 -5.47 18.23 -7.46
C PRO A 206 -4.78 16.87 -7.26
N ILE A 207 -4.80 16.35 -6.03
CA ILE A 207 -4.39 14.97 -5.77
C ILE A 207 -5.45 14.02 -6.33
N ILE A 208 -5.06 13.10 -7.22
CA ILE A 208 -5.98 12.10 -7.79
C ILE A 208 -5.84 10.78 -7.03
N ARG A 209 -6.96 10.28 -6.49
CA ARG A 209 -7.03 8.95 -5.85
C ARG A 209 -7.69 7.94 -6.77
N ILE A 210 -6.97 6.87 -7.08
CA ILE A 210 -7.41 5.71 -7.85
C ILE A 210 -7.49 4.52 -6.89
N ALA A 211 -8.68 3.92 -6.81
CA ALA A 211 -9.02 2.90 -5.85
C ALA A 211 -10.19 2.06 -6.37
N ALA A 212 -10.39 0.87 -5.81
CA ALA A 212 -11.54 0.05 -6.15
C ALA A 212 -12.86 0.78 -5.80
N PRO A 213 -13.97 0.47 -6.52
CA PRO A 213 -15.28 1.02 -6.20
C PRO A 213 -15.76 0.56 -4.82
N ASP A 214 -16.66 1.32 -4.20
CA ASP A 214 -17.21 1.03 -2.87
C ASP A 214 -18.27 -0.09 -2.93
N THR A 215 -17.85 -1.28 -3.36
CA THR A 215 -18.66 -2.50 -3.46
C THR A 215 -17.87 -3.71 -2.96
N PRO A 216 -18.50 -4.84 -2.65
CA PRO A 216 -17.79 -6.10 -2.44
C PRO A 216 -17.02 -6.53 -3.70
N VAL A 217 -15.93 -7.28 -3.51
CA VAL A 217 -15.15 -7.82 -4.64
C VAL A 217 -15.99 -8.86 -5.40
N PRO A 218 -16.21 -8.68 -6.71
CA PRO A 218 -17.01 -9.60 -7.51
C PRO A 218 -16.28 -10.92 -7.78
N TYR A 219 -17.05 -12.00 -8.02
CA TYR A 219 -16.49 -13.32 -8.37
C TYR A 219 -16.21 -13.47 -9.88
N SER A 220 -17.05 -12.89 -10.74
CA SER A 220 -16.85 -12.94 -12.19
C SER A 220 -15.53 -12.28 -12.57
N ALA A 221 -14.69 -12.97 -13.34
CA ALA A 221 -13.38 -12.49 -13.76
C ALA A 221 -13.45 -11.12 -14.48
N GLN A 222 -14.44 -10.96 -15.36
CA GLN A 222 -14.66 -9.70 -16.09
C GLN A 222 -15.00 -8.54 -15.14
N MET A 223 -15.80 -8.82 -14.11
CA MET A 223 -16.15 -7.82 -13.11
C MET A 223 -14.99 -7.55 -12.15
N GLU A 224 -14.16 -8.55 -11.82
CA GLU A 224 -12.96 -8.37 -10.99
C GLU A 224 -11.91 -7.50 -11.70
N GLU A 225 -11.75 -7.66 -13.01
CA GLU A 225 -10.88 -6.81 -13.84
C GLU A 225 -11.31 -5.34 -13.82
N VAL A 226 -12.62 -5.06 -13.84
CA VAL A 226 -13.18 -3.70 -13.72
C VAL A 226 -13.11 -3.18 -12.27
N PHE A 227 -13.16 -4.06 -11.28
CA PHE A 227 -13.10 -3.71 -9.87
C PHE A 227 -11.70 -3.29 -9.43
N ILE A 228 -10.68 -4.03 -9.86
CA ILE A 228 -9.28 -3.78 -9.48
C ILE A 228 -8.71 -2.65 -10.34
N PRO A 229 -8.04 -1.64 -9.73
CA PRO A 229 -7.43 -0.57 -10.49
C PRO A 229 -6.47 -1.05 -11.58
N GLN A 230 -6.63 -0.52 -12.79
CA GLN A 230 -5.88 -0.93 -13.97
C GLN A 230 -4.83 0.12 -14.40
N PRO A 231 -3.75 -0.28 -15.11
CA PRO A 231 -2.74 0.67 -15.58
C PRO A 231 -3.31 1.81 -16.42
N LYS A 232 -4.37 1.54 -17.20
CA LYS A 232 -5.09 2.54 -18.01
C LYS A 232 -5.63 3.69 -17.16
N GLU A 233 -6.13 3.42 -15.96
CA GLU A 233 -6.69 4.46 -15.09
C GLU A 233 -5.59 5.37 -14.54
N VAL A 234 -4.42 4.80 -14.24
CA VAL A 234 -3.21 5.55 -13.84
C VAL A 234 -2.74 6.44 -14.99
N ILE A 235 -2.66 5.91 -16.22
CA ILE A 235 -2.30 6.68 -17.42
C ILE A 235 -3.26 7.86 -17.60
N ASN A 236 -4.57 7.62 -17.59
CA ASN A 236 -5.57 8.67 -17.75
C ASN A 236 -5.47 9.74 -16.65
N ALA A 237 -5.20 9.35 -15.40
CA ALA A 237 -5.04 10.28 -14.29
C ALA A 237 -3.79 11.15 -14.46
N VAL A 238 -2.66 10.55 -14.84
CA VAL A 238 -1.41 11.30 -15.08
C VAL A 238 -1.58 12.23 -16.27
N GLU A 239 -2.13 11.77 -17.39
CA GLU A 239 -2.38 12.62 -18.56
C GLU A 239 -3.33 13.78 -18.25
N LYS A 240 -4.30 13.58 -17.36
CA LYS A 240 -5.16 14.65 -16.87
C LYS A 240 -4.37 15.66 -16.05
N LEU A 241 -3.49 15.20 -15.16
CA LEU A 241 -2.63 16.06 -14.33
C LEU A 241 -1.62 16.86 -15.15
N MET A 242 -1.07 16.29 -16.22
CA MET A 242 -0.13 16.98 -17.11
C MET A 242 -0.78 18.12 -17.92
N ARG A 243 -2.11 18.28 -17.89
CA ARG A 243 -2.85 19.36 -18.56
C ARG A 243 -3.24 20.52 -17.64
N TYR A 244 -3.02 20.38 -16.33
CA TYR A 244 -3.14 21.50 -15.37
C TYR A 244 -1.90 22.39 -15.49
#